data_AF-A0A4V0YHS1-F1
#
_entry.id   AF-A0A4V0YHS1-F1
#
_cell.length_a   1.000
_cell.length_b   1.000
_cell.length_c   1.000
_cell.angle_alpha   90.00
_cell.angle_beta   90.00
_cell.angle_gamma   90.00
#
_symmetry.space_group_name_H-M   'P 1'
#
loop_
_entity.id
_entity.type
_entity.pdbx_description
1 polymer ?
#
loop_
_entity_poly.entity_id
_entity_poly.type
_entity_poly.pdbx_seq_one_letter_code
_entity_poly.pdbx_strand_id
1 'polypeptide(L)'
;MAESDRDKMLKEMAANRGCRLVKSRRRTPGVGDYGRYGLKDAGTDRDVFGIAADGLTASPEEIESFLRKGLVADWKSSLAAAAATPPAKSSKSGTAAAATPPAERPSKAAQPRAGAEPPPRSKPKLRIVAPAAERPRPRPAPAPSPPPPPPSPPPAPAPLRAILKVRDARPADAAGIADLLGAGTTKEAVARRIAALRKAGQAPIVAEEDRDILACLTWHAVPLLQDDAPLGRISLLIVAQRMRRRGIGRTLVEEALARLADAGCTRVEAMAEIELGAAPDFFRRIGWTRAAYLYARSLEE
;
A
#
# COMPACT_ATOMS: atom_id res chain seq x y z
N MET A 1 -12.33 1.48 -19.85
CA MET A 1 -11.13 0.99 -19.13
C MET A 1 -10.16 0.45 -20.16
N ALA A 2 -8.85 0.71 -20.05
CA ALA A 2 -7.88 0.04 -20.90
C ALA A 2 -7.88 -1.46 -20.59
N GLU A 3 -7.67 -2.31 -21.61
CA GLU A 3 -7.70 -3.77 -21.46
C GLU A 3 -6.72 -4.25 -20.36
N SER A 4 -5.56 -3.59 -20.26
CA SER A 4 -4.56 -3.83 -19.21
C SER A 4 -5.04 -3.55 -17.78
N ASP A 5 -5.89 -2.53 -17.58
CA ASP A 5 -6.42 -2.20 -16.24
C ASP A 5 -7.45 -3.25 -15.80
N ARG A 6 -8.25 -3.73 -16.77
CA ARG A 6 -9.24 -4.77 -16.55
C ARG A 6 -8.59 -6.12 -16.25
N ASP A 7 -7.52 -6.48 -16.95
CA ASP A 7 -6.76 -7.71 -16.68
C ASP A 7 -6.22 -7.74 -15.26
N LYS A 8 -5.69 -6.60 -14.80
CA LYS A 8 -5.18 -6.46 -13.44
C LYS A 8 -6.29 -6.65 -12.41
N MET A 9 -7.44 -6.00 -12.63
CA MET A 9 -8.63 -6.16 -11.79
C MET A 9 -9.08 -7.62 -11.69
N LEU A 10 -9.26 -8.30 -12.83
CA LEU A 10 -9.71 -9.70 -12.85
C LEU A 10 -8.71 -10.65 -12.18
N LYS A 11 -7.41 -10.39 -12.34
CA LYS A 11 -6.35 -11.17 -11.68
C LYS A 11 -6.40 -11.02 -10.17
N GLU A 12 -6.62 -9.80 -9.68
CA GLU A 12 -6.79 -9.53 -8.24
C GLU A 12 -8.08 -10.18 -7.71
N MET A 13 -9.19 -10.10 -8.45
CA MET A 13 -10.45 -10.75 -8.08
C MET A 13 -10.34 -12.27 -8.01
N ALA A 14 -9.63 -12.90 -8.95
CA ALA A 14 -9.38 -14.34 -8.96
C ALA A 14 -8.52 -14.75 -7.75
N ALA A 15 -7.41 -14.03 -7.50
CA ALA A 15 -6.52 -14.30 -6.37
C ALA A 15 -7.26 -14.21 -5.02
N ASN A 16 -8.21 -13.28 -4.89
CA ASN A 16 -9.02 -13.13 -3.68
C ASN A 16 -9.94 -14.34 -3.41
N ARG A 17 -10.13 -15.23 -4.38
CA ARG A 17 -10.91 -16.48 -4.24
C ARG A 17 -10.06 -17.74 -4.18
N GLY A 18 -8.74 -17.60 -4.07
CA GLY A 18 -7.85 -18.74 -4.23
C GLY A 18 -7.89 -19.27 -5.67
N CYS A 19 -8.27 -18.46 -6.65
CA CYS A 19 -8.21 -18.82 -8.06
C CYS A 19 -7.06 -18.08 -8.76
N ARG A 20 -6.60 -18.64 -9.88
CA ARG A 20 -5.60 -18.07 -10.78
C ARG A 20 -6.28 -17.75 -12.10
N LEU A 21 -6.18 -16.49 -12.52
CA LEU A 21 -6.65 -16.07 -13.84
C LEU A 21 -5.65 -16.52 -14.92
N VAL A 22 -6.16 -17.18 -15.95
CA VAL A 22 -5.43 -17.56 -17.17
C VAL A 22 -5.99 -16.73 -18.32
N LYS A 23 -5.12 -16.08 -19.09
CA LYS A 23 -5.48 -15.31 -20.30
C LYS A 23 -4.94 -16.02 -21.53
N SER A 24 -5.67 -15.96 -22.64
CA SER A 24 -5.19 -16.51 -23.91
C SER A 24 -3.88 -15.85 -24.32
N ARG A 25 -2.98 -16.66 -24.88
CA ARG A 25 -1.69 -16.22 -25.44
C ARG A 25 -1.80 -15.81 -26.90
N ARG A 26 -2.95 -16.04 -27.54
CA ARG A 26 -3.18 -15.67 -28.95
C ARG A 26 -3.28 -14.16 -29.06
N ARG A 27 -2.67 -13.59 -30.10
CA ARG A 27 -2.63 -12.14 -30.35
C ARG A 27 -3.35 -11.71 -31.64
N THR A 28 -3.91 -12.66 -32.38
CA THR A 28 -4.62 -12.40 -33.63
C THR A 28 -6.13 -12.48 -33.39
N PRO A 29 -6.89 -11.39 -33.59
CA PRO A 29 -8.34 -11.41 -33.50
C PRO A 29 -8.97 -12.47 -34.41
N GLY A 30 -9.95 -13.21 -33.90
CA GLY A 30 -10.69 -14.23 -34.65
C GLY A 30 -10.02 -15.61 -34.76
N VAL A 31 -8.85 -15.81 -34.14
CA VAL A 31 -8.14 -17.11 -34.17
C VAL A 31 -8.16 -17.77 -32.79
N GLY A 32 -8.80 -18.95 -32.70
CA GLY A 32 -8.83 -19.77 -31.49
C GLY A 32 -9.47 -19.06 -30.30
N ASP A 33 -8.79 -19.06 -29.16
CA ASP A 33 -9.25 -18.50 -27.89
C ASP A 33 -8.85 -17.02 -27.68
N TYR A 34 -8.56 -16.28 -28.76
CA TYR A 34 -8.16 -14.87 -28.67
C TYR A 34 -9.11 -14.04 -27.79
N GLY A 35 -8.55 -13.34 -26.81
CA GLY A 35 -9.31 -12.49 -25.89
C GLY A 35 -10.14 -13.25 -24.84
N ARG A 36 -10.03 -14.58 -24.77
CA ARG A 36 -10.71 -15.42 -23.76
C ARG A 36 -9.84 -15.64 -22.52
N TYR A 37 -10.52 -15.99 -21.43
CA TYR A 37 -9.98 -16.20 -20.10
C TYR A 37 -10.48 -17.51 -19.51
N GLY A 38 -9.76 -17.99 -18.50
CA GLY A 38 -10.17 -19.08 -17.64
C GLY A 38 -9.72 -18.87 -16.20
N LEU A 39 -10.33 -19.63 -15.30
CA LEU A 39 -10.00 -19.67 -13.88
C LEU A 39 -9.56 -21.08 -13.50
N LYS A 40 -8.44 -21.16 -12.79
CA LYS A 40 -7.95 -22.38 -12.15
C LYS A 40 -7.93 -22.21 -10.64
N ASP A 41 -8.12 -23.28 -9.89
CA ASP A 41 -7.89 -23.28 -8.45
C ASP A 41 -6.40 -23.13 -8.17
N ALA A 42 -6.02 -22.21 -7.28
CA ALA A 42 -4.61 -21.87 -7.07
C ALA A 42 -3.83 -22.96 -6.32
N GLY A 43 -4.51 -23.80 -5.53
CA GLY A 43 -3.89 -24.88 -4.75
C GLY A 43 -3.80 -26.21 -5.50
N THR A 44 -4.82 -26.53 -6.30
CA THR A 44 -4.96 -27.82 -6.99
C THR A 44 -4.73 -27.75 -8.50
N ASP A 45 -4.61 -26.53 -9.06
CA ASP A 45 -4.50 -26.23 -10.50
C ASP A 45 -5.64 -26.80 -11.37
N ARG A 46 -6.73 -27.24 -10.73
CA ARG A 46 -7.93 -27.73 -11.41
C ARG A 46 -8.66 -26.61 -12.11
N ASP A 47 -9.29 -26.94 -13.22
CA ASP A 47 -10.08 -26.00 -14.00
C ASP A 47 -11.38 -25.70 -13.26
N VAL A 48 -11.63 -24.41 -12.98
CA VAL A 48 -12.78 -23.95 -12.20
C VAL A 48 -13.86 -23.38 -13.13
N PHE A 49 -13.48 -22.57 -14.11
CA PHE A 49 -14.43 -21.91 -15.01
C PHE A 49 -13.74 -21.40 -16.28
N GLY A 50 -14.44 -21.41 -17.42
CA GLY A 50 -13.95 -20.83 -18.68
C GLY A 50 -12.80 -21.58 -19.36
N ILE A 51 -12.62 -22.87 -19.06
CA ILE A 51 -11.58 -23.72 -19.66
C ILE A 51 -12.27 -24.97 -20.25
N ALA A 52 -12.02 -25.25 -21.52
CA ALA A 52 -12.46 -26.45 -22.23
C ALA A 52 -11.24 -27.20 -22.80
N ALA A 53 -11.47 -28.41 -23.32
CA ALA A 53 -10.41 -29.25 -23.90
C ALA A 53 -9.68 -28.59 -25.08
N ASP A 54 -10.35 -27.67 -25.77
CA ASP A 54 -9.88 -26.96 -26.97
C ASP A 54 -9.46 -25.49 -26.73
N GLY A 55 -9.49 -25.01 -25.48
CA GLY A 55 -8.95 -23.70 -25.12
C GLY A 55 -9.75 -22.95 -24.05
N LEU A 56 -9.45 -21.65 -23.92
CA LEU A 56 -10.18 -20.76 -23.02
C LEU A 56 -11.48 -20.30 -23.66
N THR A 57 -12.57 -20.34 -22.90
CA THR A 57 -13.92 -20.12 -23.43
C THR A 57 -14.64 -18.94 -22.80
N ALA A 58 -14.20 -18.39 -21.66
CA ALA A 58 -14.92 -17.30 -21.02
C ALA A 58 -14.46 -15.92 -21.50
N SER A 59 -15.39 -14.97 -21.61
CA SER A 59 -15.08 -13.55 -21.79
C SER A 59 -14.64 -12.90 -20.47
N PRO A 60 -14.01 -11.70 -20.50
CA PRO A 60 -13.71 -10.92 -19.29
C PRO A 60 -14.94 -10.67 -18.41
N GLU A 61 -16.10 -10.38 -19.01
CA GLU A 61 -17.37 -10.13 -18.33
C GLU A 61 -17.88 -11.39 -17.62
N GLU A 62 -17.75 -12.55 -18.26
CA GLU A 62 -18.19 -13.83 -17.71
C GLU A 62 -17.32 -14.26 -16.53
N ILE A 63 -16.00 -14.06 -16.63
CA ILE A 63 -15.08 -14.25 -15.50
C ILE A 63 -15.47 -13.32 -14.34
N GLU A 64 -15.71 -12.05 -14.63
CA GLU A 64 -16.09 -11.08 -13.61
C GLU A 64 -17.40 -11.47 -12.91
N SER A 65 -18.41 -11.87 -13.69
CA SER A 65 -19.71 -12.31 -13.21
C SER A 65 -19.59 -13.58 -12.37
N PHE A 66 -18.80 -14.58 -12.81
CA PHE A 66 -18.57 -15.81 -12.06
C PHE A 66 -17.88 -15.54 -10.72
N LEU A 67 -16.82 -14.72 -10.74
CA LEU A 67 -16.14 -14.31 -9.52
C LEU A 67 -17.14 -13.56 -8.62
N ARG A 68 -17.94 -12.63 -9.13
CA ARG A 68 -18.96 -11.94 -8.30
C ARG A 68 -20.03 -12.90 -7.74
N LYS A 69 -20.47 -13.91 -8.49
CA LYS A 69 -21.50 -14.89 -8.06
C LYS A 69 -21.00 -15.86 -6.97
N GLY A 70 -19.71 -16.17 -6.94
CA GLY A 70 -19.11 -16.97 -5.85
C GLY A 70 -19.32 -16.38 -4.45
N LEU A 71 -19.49 -15.05 -4.31
CA LEU A 71 -19.86 -14.41 -3.04
C LEU A 71 -21.16 -14.96 -2.42
N VAL A 72 -22.10 -15.43 -3.24
CA VAL A 72 -23.43 -15.88 -2.76
C VAL A 72 -23.39 -17.33 -2.30
N ALA A 73 -22.54 -18.16 -2.92
CA ALA A 73 -22.41 -19.59 -2.58
C ALA A 73 -21.56 -19.82 -1.31
N ASP A 74 -20.49 -19.04 -1.12
CA ASP A 74 -19.57 -19.18 0.03
C ASP A 74 -20.25 -18.82 1.38
N TRP A 75 -21.29 -17.98 1.35
CA TRP A 75 -22.15 -17.68 2.50
C TRP A 75 -22.93 -18.91 3.00
N LYS A 76 -23.42 -19.74 2.08
CA LYS A 76 -24.25 -20.91 2.42
C LYS A 76 -23.41 -22.06 3.01
N SER A 77 -22.17 -22.23 2.54
CA SER A 77 -21.20 -23.17 3.15
C SER A 77 -20.73 -22.72 4.53
N SER A 78 -20.58 -21.42 4.77
CA SER A 78 -20.15 -20.90 6.08
C SER A 78 -21.21 -21.08 7.17
N LEU A 79 -22.50 -21.03 6.83
CA LEU A 79 -23.60 -21.39 7.75
C LEU A 79 -23.65 -22.89 8.06
N ALA A 80 -23.33 -23.75 7.10
CA ALA A 80 -23.31 -25.20 7.30
C ALA A 80 -22.11 -25.66 8.15
N ALA A 81 -20.94 -25.00 8.02
CA ALA A 81 -19.76 -25.29 8.82
C ALA A 81 -19.91 -24.85 10.28
N ALA A 82 -20.62 -23.76 10.56
CA ALA A 82 -20.92 -23.30 11.92
C ALA A 82 -21.86 -24.23 12.70
N ALA A 83 -22.66 -25.05 12.00
CA ALA A 83 -23.58 -26.02 12.60
C ALA A 83 -22.92 -27.35 12.98
N ALA A 84 -21.66 -27.59 12.57
CA ALA A 84 -20.96 -28.83 12.82
C ALA A 84 -19.62 -28.58 13.51
N THR A 85 -19.61 -28.54 14.85
CA THR A 85 -18.36 -28.67 15.62
C THR A 85 -18.60 -29.58 16.83
N PRO A 86 -17.89 -30.72 16.95
CA PRO A 86 -17.81 -31.50 18.19
C PRO A 86 -16.78 -30.90 19.17
N PRO A 87 -16.93 -31.11 20.49
CA PRO A 87 -16.14 -30.39 21.50
C PRO A 87 -14.68 -30.84 21.57
N ALA A 88 -13.77 -29.87 21.72
CA ALA A 88 -12.33 -30.06 21.83
C ALA A 88 -11.89 -30.53 23.23
N LYS A 89 -10.96 -31.48 23.29
CA LYS A 89 -10.26 -31.93 24.51
C LYS A 89 -9.09 -31.00 24.84
N SER A 90 -8.99 -30.62 26.12
CA SER A 90 -7.90 -29.84 26.71
C SER A 90 -6.57 -30.60 26.73
N SER A 91 -5.46 -29.92 26.39
CA SER A 91 -4.11 -30.40 26.74
C SER A 91 -3.43 -29.42 27.70
N LYS A 92 -2.78 -30.00 28.71
CA LYS A 92 -2.12 -29.34 29.84
C LYS A 92 -0.74 -28.79 29.46
N SER A 93 -0.36 -27.76 30.21
CA SER A 93 0.89 -27.00 30.20
C SER A 93 2.17 -27.81 30.38
N GLY A 94 3.23 -27.38 29.67
CA GLY A 94 4.60 -27.86 29.79
C GLY A 94 5.36 -27.29 31.00
N THR A 95 6.42 -27.99 31.38
CA THR A 95 7.41 -27.58 32.41
C THR A 95 8.76 -27.34 31.73
N ALA A 96 9.47 -26.31 32.17
CA ALA A 96 10.76 -25.86 31.67
C ALA A 96 11.96 -26.62 32.28
N ALA A 97 13.08 -26.73 31.54
CA ALA A 97 14.43 -26.85 32.08
C ALA A 97 15.49 -26.45 31.03
N ALA A 98 16.54 -25.80 31.51
CA ALA A 98 17.61 -25.11 30.78
C ALA A 98 18.87 -25.96 30.56
N ALA A 99 19.74 -25.57 29.61
CA ALA A 99 21.21 -25.57 29.74
C ALA A 99 21.93 -25.04 28.46
N THR A 100 23.02 -24.29 28.67
CA THR A 100 23.92 -23.63 27.69
C THR A 100 25.18 -24.50 27.41
N PRO A 101 26.23 -24.10 26.64
CA PRO A 101 26.94 -24.97 25.68
C PRO A 101 28.42 -25.26 26.07
N PRO A 102 29.24 -25.87 25.20
CA PRO A 102 30.69 -25.67 25.29
C PRO A 102 31.39 -25.34 23.96
N ALA A 103 32.60 -24.79 24.13
CA ALA A 103 33.49 -24.19 23.14
C ALA A 103 34.80 -24.99 22.95
N GLU A 104 35.52 -24.71 21.83
CA GLU A 104 37.00 -24.72 21.61
C GLU A 104 37.77 -26.07 21.78
N ARG A 105 38.86 -26.49 21.08
CA ARG A 105 40.00 -25.83 20.37
C ARG A 105 40.92 -26.91 19.65
N PRO A 106 42.17 -26.66 19.16
CA PRO A 106 42.64 -27.06 17.79
C PRO A 106 43.99 -27.83 17.71
N SER A 107 44.53 -28.09 16.49
CA SER A 107 45.97 -28.40 16.22
C SER A 107 46.27 -28.39 14.69
N LYS A 108 47.06 -27.45 14.13
CA LYS A 108 48.55 -27.37 13.91
C LYS A 108 49.16 -28.20 12.75
N ALA A 109 49.53 -27.47 11.68
CA ALA A 109 50.74 -27.45 10.82
C ALA A 109 51.61 -28.69 10.50
N ALA A 110 52.00 -28.86 9.21
CA ALA A 110 53.41 -28.87 8.71
C ALA A 110 53.53 -29.12 7.18
N GLN A 111 54.47 -28.41 6.51
CA GLN A 111 55.03 -28.67 5.16
C GLN A 111 56.33 -29.52 5.27
N PRO A 112 56.96 -30.07 4.19
CA PRO A 112 57.92 -29.32 3.32
C PRO A 112 58.22 -29.81 1.85
N ARG A 113 58.77 -28.87 1.02
CA ARG A 113 59.83 -28.94 -0.05
C ARG A 113 59.63 -29.78 -1.36
N ALA A 114 60.22 -29.52 -2.55
CA ALA A 114 60.94 -28.41 -3.24
C ALA A 114 61.30 -28.82 -4.72
N GLY A 115 61.56 -27.84 -5.62
CA GLY A 115 62.26 -27.97 -6.94
C GLY A 115 61.35 -27.90 -8.19
N ALA A 116 61.62 -27.25 -9.34
CA ALA A 116 62.70 -26.41 -9.90
C ALA A 116 62.13 -25.63 -11.14
N GLU A 117 62.74 -24.53 -11.56
CA GLU A 117 62.35 -23.58 -12.66
C GLU A 117 63.41 -23.61 -13.82
N PRO A 118 63.37 -22.85 -14.96
CA PRO A 118 62.35 -22.02 -15.68
C PRO A 118 62.47 -22.17 -17.25
N PRO A 119 62.27 -21.19 -18.20
CA PRO A 119 61.38 -20.00 -18.40
C PRO A 119 60.72 -20.01 -19.83
N PRO A 120 60.38 -18.88 -20.54
CA PRO A 120 59.68 -17.61 -20.22
C PRO A 120 58.48 -17.29 -21.18
N ARG A 121 57.70 -16.22 -20.92
CA ARG A 121 57.55 -15.06 -21.85
C ARG A 121 56.63 -13.95 -21.31
N SER A 122 57.18 -12.75 -21.41
CA SER A 122 56.71 -11.42 -21.01
C SER A 122 55.70 -10.77 -21.96
N LYS A 123 54.87 -9.85 -21.45
CA LYS A 123 54.49 -8.61 -22.18
C LYS A 123 54.39 -7.40 -21.22
N PRO A 124 55.07 -6.27 -21.52
CA PRO A 124 55.02 -5.05 -20.74
C PRO A 124 53.94 -4.06 -21.22
N LYS A 125 53.56 -3.15 -20.32
CA LYS A 125 52.76 -1.94 -20.55
C LYS A 125 53.61 -0.90 -21.31
N LEU A 126 53.02 -0.25 -22.32
CA LEU A 126 53.61 0.95 -22.94
C LEU A 126 52.66 2.15 -22.87
N ARG A 127 53.31 3.25 -22.52
CA ARG A 127 52.87 4.63 -22.35
C ARG A 127 52.91 5.30 -23.72
N ILE A 128 51.81 5.91 -24.15
CA ILE A 128 51.78 6.69 -25.40
C ILE A 128 51.89 8.18 -25.06
N VAL A 129 52.92 8.78 -25.66
CA VAL A 129 53.24 10.20 -25.69
C VAL A 129 52.44 10.87 -26.81
N ALA A 130 51.88 12.05 -26.55
CA ALA A 130 51.16 12.85 -27.54
C ALA A 130 52.11 13.38 -28.64
N PRO A 131 51.70 13.40 -29.92
CA PRO A 131 52.42 14.13 -30.96
C PRO A 131 51.94 15.58 -31.10
N ALA A 132 52.90 16.43 -31.47
CA ALA A 132 52.82 17.86 -31.67
C ALA A 132 51.94 18.25 -32.88
N ALA A 133 51.07 19.24 -32.68
CA ALA A 133 50.24 19.83 -33.72
C ALA A 133 50.96 20.99 -34.45
N GLU A 134 50.61 21.13 -35.74
CA GLU A 134 51.11 22.09 -36.72
C GLU A 134 51.07 23.56 -36.28
N ARG A 135 51.96 24.37 -36.89
CA ARG A 135 51.98 25.84 -36.78
C ARG A 135 50.67 26.47 -37.29
N PRO A 136 49.98 27.32 -36.51
CA PRO A 136 48.77 27.99 -36.95
C PRO A 136 49.08 29.26 -37.77
N ARG A 137 48.21 29.56 -38.75
CA ARG A 137 48.12 30.87 -39.42
C ARG A 137 47.78 31.97 -38.40
N PRO A 138 48.23 33.22 -38.58
CA PRO A 138 47.94 34.29 -37.62
C PRO A 138 46.43 34.58 -37.57
N ARG A 139 45.85 34.44 -36.37
CA ARG A 139 44.48 34.87 -36.06
C ARG A 139 44.48 36.37 -35.74
N PRO A 140 43.44 37.13 -36.13
CA PRO A 140 43.27 38.52 -35.69
C PRO A 140 43.15 38.58 -34.17
N ALA A 141 43.71 39.63 -33.55
CA ALA A 141 43.70 39.81 -32.11
C ALA A 141 42.26 39.79 -31.54
N PRO A 142 42.00 39.09 -30.42
CA PRO A 142 40.68 39.08 -29.79
C PRO A 142 40.40 40.43 -29.13
N ALA A 143 39.20 40.96 -29.36
CA ALA A 143 38.69 42.14 -28.65
C ALA A 143 38.56 41.84 -27.14
N PRO A 144 38.77 42.83 -26.26
CA PRO A 144 38.66 42.62 -24.81
C PRO A 144 37.23 42.24 -24.42
N SER A 145 37.11 41.21 -23.57
CA SER A 145 35.82 40.71 -23.08
C SER A 145 35.15 41.77 -22.18
N PRO A 146 33.82 41.93 -22.26
CA PRO A 146 33.10 42.82 -21.35
C PRO A 146 33.20 42.33 -19.90
N PRO A 147 33.17 43.24 -18.91
CA PRO A 147 33.27 42.86 -17.50
C PRO A 147 32.08 41.99 -17.08
N PRO A 148 32.28 41.07 -16.11
CA PRO A 148 31.21 40.18 -15.65
C PRO A 148 30.07 40.99 -15.02
N PRO A 149 28.81 40.53 -15.16
CA PRO A 149 27.67 41.19 -14.53
C PRO A 149 27.80 41.12 -12.99
N PRO A 150 27.20 42.08 -12.26
CA PRO A 150 27.23 42.07 -10.81
C PRO A 150 26.58 40.79 -10.25
N PRO A 151 27.04 40.30 -9.09
CA PRO A 151 26.50 39.09 -8.49
C PRO A 151 25.01 39.27 -8.18
N SER A 152 24.20 38.29 -8.56
CA SER A 152 22.77 38.26 -8.26
C SER A 152 22.53 38.40 -6.75
N PRO A 153 21.50 39.13 -6.31
CA PRO A 153 21.17 39.21 -4.89
C PRO A 153 20.93 37.80 -4.32
N PRO A 154 21.29 37.55 -3.06
CA PRO A 154 21.10 36.23 -2.44
C PRO A 154 19.63 35.81 -2.56
N PRO A 155 19.35 34.51 -2.81
CA PRO A 155 17.99 34.01 -2.89
C PRO A 155 17.25 34.37 -1.60
N ALA A 156 16.03 34.90 -1.75
CA ALA A 156 15.17 35.21 -0.61
C ALA A 156 15.11 34.01 0.35
N PRO A 157 15.10 34.23 1.68
CA PRO A 157 15.05 33.15 2.64
C PRO A 157 13.87 32.24 2.31
N ALA A 158 14.14 30.94 2.19
CA ALA A 158 13.09 29.95 1.96
C ALA A 158 11.99 30.13 3.02
N PRO A 159 10.70 30.11 2.65
CA PRO A 159 9.63 30.28 3.61
C PRO A 159 9.80 29.23 4.72
N LEU A 160 9.75 29.69 5.98
CA LEU A 160 9.78 28.83 7.16
C LEU A 160 8.82 27.66 6.91
N ARG A 161 9.33 26.43 7.00
CA ARG A 161 8.48 25.24 6.83
C ARG A 161 7.38 25.28 7.90
N ALA A 162 6.15 25.51 7.47
CA ALA A 162 5.00 25.47 8.36
C ALA A 162 4.95 24.13 9.09
N ILE A 163 4.68 24.18 10.39
CA ILE A 163 4.66 22.99 11.26
C ILE A 163 3.27 22.37 11.15
N LEU A 164 3.21 21.12 10.68
CA LEU A 164 1.98 20.32 10.69
C LEU A 164 1.56 20.04 12.14
N LYS A 165 0.35 20.44 12.51
CA LYS A 165 -0.24 20.21 13.83
C LYS A 165 -1.37 19.18 13.72
N VAL A 166 -1.28 18.10 14.49
CA VAL A 166 -2.37 17.12 14.63
C VAL A 166 -3.08 17.39 15.95
N ARG A 167 -4.41 17.54 15.91
CA ARG A 167 -5.23 17.87 17.08
C ARG A 167 -6.68 17.48 16.88
N ASP A 168 -7.46 17.58 17.95
CA ASP A 168 -8.90 17.50 17.86
C ASP A 168 -9.50 18.60 16.98
N ALA A 169 -10.50 18.22 16.19
CA ALA A 169 -11.40 19.13 15.52
C ALA A 169 -12.26 19.90 16.53
N ARG A 170 -12.48 21.16 16.22
CA ARG A 170 -13.34 22.10 16.93
C ARG A 170 -14.44 22.56 15.96
N PRO A 171 -15.61 23.02 16.45
CA PRO A 171 -16.65 23.56 15.57
C PRO A 171 -16.17 24.69 14.65
N ALA A 172 -15.14 25.44 15.05
CA ALA A 172 -14.51 26.48 14.24
C ALA A 172 -13.80 25.95 12.98
N ASP A 173 -13.38 24.68 12.97
CA ASP A 173 -12.68 24.04 11.84
C ASP A 173 -13.66 23.61 10.73
N ALA A 174 -14.96 23.79 10.95
CA ALA A 174 -16.00 23.25 10.09
C ALA A 174 -15.95 23.74 8.65
N ALA A 175 -15.45 24.96 8.40
CA ALA A 175 -15.29 25.49 7.05
C ALA A 175 -14.24 24.67 6.27
N GLY A 176 -13.03 24.53 6.81
CA GLY A 176 -11.96 23.75 6.16
C GLY A 176 -12.30 22.26 6.03
N ILE A 177 -13.04 21.68 6.98
CA ILE A 177 -13.51 20.30 6.85
C ILE A 177 -14.60 20.17 5.77
N ALA A 178 -15.52 21.13 5.66
CA ALA A 178 -16.52 21.16 4.59
C ALA A 178 -15.85 21.25 3.21
N ASP A 179 -14.82 22.09 3.07
CA ASP A 179 -14.04 22.21 1.83
C ASP A 179 -13.36 20.89 1.44
N LEU A 180 -12.86 20.12 2.42
CA LEU A 180 -12.29 18.79 2.17
C LEU A 180 -13.36 17.81 1.68
N LEU A 181 -14.54 17.83 2.29
CA LEU A 181 -15.65 16.91 1.97
C LEU A 181 -16.29 17.20 0.60
N GLY A 182 -16.23 18.45 0.14
CA GLY A 182 -16.69 18.85 -1.18
C GLY A 182 -18.18 19.20 -1.24
N ALA A 183 -18.71 19.22 -2.47
CA ALA A 183 -20.05 19.72 -2.76
C ALA A 183 -21.15 19.00 -1.97
N GLY A 184 -22.14 19.76 -1.47
CA GLY A 184 -23.28 19.24 -0.70
C GLY A 184 -23.09 19.23 0.82
N THR A 185 -21.91 19.61 1.32
CA THR A 185 -21.64 19.70 2.76
C THR A 185 -21.53 21.16 3.21
N THR A 186 -22.38 21.59 4.14
CA THR A 186 -22.34 22.96 4.69
C THR A 186 -21.49 23.04 5.96
N LYS A 187 -20.85 24.19 6.17
CA LYS A 187 -20.09 24.51 7.40
C LYS A 187 -20.95 24.29 8.65
N GLU A 188 -22.21 24.69 8.61
CA GLU A 188 -23.12 24.59 9.75
C GLU A 188 -23.44 23.14 10.09
N ALA A 189 -23.66 22.30 9.07
CA ALA A 189 -23.88 20.86 9.26
C ALA A 189 -22.63 20.18 9.84
N VAL A 190 -21.44 20.52 9.33
CA VAL A 190 -20.17 20.00 9.82
C VAL A 190 -19.91 20.44 11.26
N ALA A 191 -20.14 21.71 11.60
CA ALA A 191 -19.98 22.22 12.95
C ALA A 191 -20.86 21.48 13.96
N ARG A 192 -22.13 21.22 13.60
CA ARG A 192 -23.05 20.41 14.42
C ARG A 192 -22.55 18.98 14.61
N ARG A 193 -22.09 18.32 13.54
CA ARG A 193 -21.53 16.95 13.60
C ARG A 193 -20.27 16.89 14.48
N ILE A 194 -19.36 17.85 14.34
CA ILE A 194 -18.16 17.94 15.20
C ILE A 194 -18.58 18.08 16.66
N ALA A 195 -19.51 18.99 16.98
CA ALA A 195 -19.97 19.18 18.35
C ALA A 195 -20.59 17.90 18.95
N ALA A 196 -21.40 17.18 18.17
CA ALA A 196 -21.99 15.90 18.58
C ALA A 196 -20.93 14.83 18.87
N LEU A 197 -19.97 14.66 17.96
CA LEU A 197 -18.88 13.69 18.11
C LEU A 197 -17.98 14.02 19.31
N ARG A 198 -17.66 15.31 19.52
CA ARG A 198 -16.94 15.76 20.72
C ARG A 198 -17.70 15.46 22.00
N LYS A 199 -19.02 15.71 22.02
CA LYS A 199 -19.88 15.41 23.18
C LYS A 199 -19.89 13.92 23.51
N ALA A 200 -19.78 13.06 22.50
CA ALA A 200 -19.64 11.61 22.65
C ALA A 200 -18.22 11.14 23.05
N GLY A 201 -17.28 12.06 23.28
CA GLY A 201 -15.88 11.71 23.59
C GLY A 201 -15.06 11.24 22.38
N GLN A 202 -15.60 11.37 21.17
CA GLN A 202 -15.03 10.84 19.92
C GLN A 202 -14.72 11.99 18.95
N ALA A 203 -14.02 13.00 19.45
CA ALA A 203 -13.66 14.17 18.66
C ALA A 203 -12.91 13.76 17.37
N PRO A 204 -13.32 14.24 16.18
CA PRO A 204 -12.55 14.01 14.95
C PRO A 204 -11.13 14.55 15.10
N ILE A 205 -10.18 13.96 14.37
CA ILE A 205 -8.79 14.39 14.34
C ILE A 205 -8.57 15.18 13.06
N VAL A 206 -7.94 16.35 13.17
CA VAL A 206 -7.53 17.16 12.01
C VAL A 206 -6.02 17.33 11.96
N ALA A 207 -5.49 17.46 10.75
CA ALA A 207 -4.18 18.03 10.54
C ALA A 207 -4.31 19.46 10.00
N GLU A 208 -3.62 20.38 10.65
CA GLU A 208 -3.60 21.81 10.36
C GLU A 208 -2.17 22.27 10.01
N GLU A 209 -2.05 23.11 8.99
CA GLU A 209 -0.82 23.84 8.64
C GLU A 209 -1.24 25.30 8.38
N ASP A 210 -0.61 26.29 9.02
CA ASP A 210 -0.93 27.72 8.86
C ASP A 210 -2.41 28.12 9.01
N ARG A 211 -3.16 27.42 9.88
CA ARG A 211 -4.63 27.54 10.10
C ARG A 211 -5.50 26.89 9.01
N ASP A 212 -4.89 26.32 7.98
CA ASP A 212 -5.60 25.55 6.97
C ASP A 212 -5.77 24.09 7.40
N ILE A 213 -7.00 23.58 7.30
CA ILE A 213 -7.28 22.16 7.56
C ILE A 213 -6.93 21.35 6.31
N LEU A 214 -5.93 20.47 6.46
CA LEU A 214 -5.39 19.67 5.35
C LEU A 214 -5.93 18.25 5.32
N ALA A 215 -6.36 17.73 6.47
CA ALA A 215 -6.90 16.39 6.59
C ALA A 215 -7.86 16.29 7.77
N CYS A 216 -8.77 15.32 7.69
CA CYS A 216 -9.72 14.98 8.74
C CYS A 216 -9.90 13.46 8.82
N LEU A 217 -9.97 12.94 10.05
CA LEU A 217 -10.27 11.53 10.33
C LEU A 217 -11.33 11.46 11.44
N THR A 218 -12.35 10.62 11.25
CA THR A 218 -13.33 10.30 12.31
C THR A 218 -13.17 8.85 12.75
N TRP A 219 -13.22 8.63 14.06
CA TRP A 219 -13.00 7.34 14.70
C TRP A 219 -14.07 7.09 15.76
N HIS A 220 -14.37 5.82 16.04
CA HIS A 220 -15.41 5.40 16.97
C HIS A 220 -15.00 4.12 17.69
N ALA A 221 -15.30 4.03 18.99
CA ALA A 221 -15.34 2.78 19.74
C ALA A 221 -16.79 2.30 19.77
N VAL A 222 -17.03 1.10 19.23
CA VAL A 222 -18.36 0.52 19.06
C VAL A 222 -18.49 -0.68 19.99
N PRO A 223 -19.35 -0.63 21.02
CA PRO A 223 -19.63 -1.79 21.87
C PRO A 223 -20.14 -2.96 21.04
N LEU A 224 -19.67 -4.17 21.37
CA LEU A 224 -20.07 -5.40 20.72
C LEU A 224 -20.81 -6.29 21.73
N LEU A 225 -21.76 -7.09 21.25
CA LEU A 225 -22.49 -8.02 22.11
C LEU A 225 -21.67 -9.29 22.39
N GLN A 226 -20.90 -9.74 21.40
CA GLN A 226 -20.16 -11.00 21.45
C GLN A 226 -18.73 -10.90 22.01
N ASP A 227 -18.24 -9.67 22.23
CA ASP A 227 -16.87 -9.40 22.68
C ASP A 227 -16.90 -8.38 23.83
N ASP A 228 -16.10 -8.59 24.87
CA ASP A 228 -15.98 -7.65 26.00
C ASP A 228 -15.29 -6.33 25.57
N ALA A 229 -14.35 -6.40 24.62
CA ALA A 229 -13.64 -5.25 24.10
C ALA A 229 -14.43 -4.57 22.95
N PRO A 230 -14.57 -3.24 22.94
CA PRO A 230 -15.23 -2.55 21.84
C PRO A 230 -14.44 -2.66 20.54
N LEU A 231 -15.15 -2.64 19.41
CA LEU A 231 -14.55 -2.53 18.08
C LEU A 231 -14.17 -1.09 17.79
N GLY A 232 -12.91 -0.85 17.43
CA GLY A 232 -12.49 0.42 16.87
C GLY A 232 -12.89 0.53 15.41
N ARG A 233 -13.41 1.69 14.99
CA ARG A 233 -13.79 1.95 13.59
C ARG A 233 -13.31 3.32 13.15
N ILE A 234 -12.56 3.37 12.05
CA ILE A 234 -12.29 4.59 11.29
C ILE A 234 -13.37 4.71 10.21
N SER A 235 -14.26 5.70 10.33
CA SER A 235 -15.40 5.88 9.42
C SER A 235 -15.16 6.92 8.32
N LEU A 236 -14.14 7.77 8.47
CA LEU A 236 -13.73 8.75 7.47
C LEU A 236 -12.22 8.96 7.59
N LEU A 237 -11.53 8.99 6.46
CA LEU A 237 -10.17 9.52 6.34
C LEU A 237 -10.10 10.31 5.03
N ILE A 238 -9.87 11.61 5.13
CA ILE A 238 -9.71 12.48 3.97
C ILE A 238 -8.47 13.35 4.12
N VAL A 239 -7.69 13.43 3.03
CA VAL A 239 -6.50 14.28 2.93
C VAL A 239 -6.63 15.09 1.65
N ALA A 240 -6.44 16.41 1.77
CA ALA A 240 -6.40 17.35 0.65
C ALA A 240 -5.52 16.80 -0.47
N GLN A 241 -6.02 16.78 -1.70
CA GLN A 241 -5.33 16.13 -2.83
C GLN A 241 -3.89 16.62 -3.00
N ARG A 242 -3.68 17.93 -2.90
CA ARG A 242 -2.35 18.59 -2.97
C ARG A 242 -1.37 18.17 -1.85
N MET A 243 -1.88 17.62 -0.76
CA MET A 243 -1.10 17.23 0.42
C MET A 243 -0.93 15.71 0.57
N ARG A 244 -1.47 14.92 -0.36
CA ARG A 244 -1.32 13.46 -0.35
C ARG A 244 0.15 13.08 -0.53
N ARG A 245 0.49 11.85 -0.11
CA ARG A 245 1.85 11.28 -0.18
C ARG A 245 2.91 11.98 0.69
N ARG A 246 2.51 12.90 1.57
CA ARG A 246 3.37 13.57 2.57
C ARG A 246 3.34 12.92 3.97
N GLY A 247 2.76 11.73 4.12
CA GLY A 247 2.66 11.03 5.41
C GLY A 247 1.50 11.47 6.31
N ILE A 248 0.80 12.56 6.00
CA ILE A 248 -0.31 13.11 6.81
C ILE A 248 -1.33 12.02 7.20
N GLY A 249 -1.86 11.28 6.22
CA GLY A 249 -2.86 10.23 6.48
C GLY A 249 -2.36 9.15 7.44
N ARG A 250 -1.08 8.79 7.37
CA ARG A 250 -0.48 7.81 8.31
C ARG A 250 -0.46 8.38 9.73
N THR A 251 -0.06 9.64 9.89
CA THR A 251 -0.04 10.31 11.19
C THR A 251 -1.43 10.38 11.82
N LEU A 252 -2.48 10.71 11.05
CA LEU A 252 -3.86 10.69 11.59
C LEU A 252 -4.30 9.29 12.00
N VAL A 253 -3.95 8.26 11.23
CA VAL A 253 -4.30 6.87 11.56
C VAL A 253 -3.57 6.41 12.83
N GLU A 254 -2.28 6.71 12.98
CA GLU A 254 -1.52 6.38 14.20
C GLU A 254 -2.12 7.06 15.44
N GLU A 255 -2.49 8.33 15.34
CA GLU A 255 -3.20 9.06 16.41
C GLU A 255 -4.56 8.42 16.75
N ALA A 256 -5.33 8.00 15.73
CA ALA A 256 -6.61 7.34 15.93
C ALA A 256 -6.45 5.96 16.61
N LEU A 257 -5.42 5.20 16.22
CA LEU A 257 -5.12 3.90 16.82
C LEU A 257 -4.74 4.04 18.30
N ALA A 258 -3.96 5.05 18.67
CA ALA A 258 -3.63 5.33 20.07
C ALA A 258 -4.90 5.59 20.90
N ARG A 259 -5.80 6.46 20.41
CA ARG A 259 -7.05 6.77 21.11
C ARG A 259 -8.00 5.58 21.22
N LEU A 260 -8.04 4.73 20.19
CA LEU A 260 -8.84 3.52 20.20
C LEU A 260 -8.27 2.49 21.19
N ALA A 261 -6.95 2.38 21.28
CA ALA A 261 -6.30 1.55 22.29
C ALA A 261 -6.61 2.07 23.71
N ASP A 262 -6.53 3.39 23.93
CA ASP A 262 -6.90 4.02 25.21
C ASP A 262 -8.38 3.81 25.56
N ALA A 263 -9.25 3.68 24.54
CA ALA A 263 -10.66 3.33 24.70
C ALA A 263 -10.92 1.83 24.91
N GLY A 264 -9.86 1.01 25.02
CA GLY A 264 -9.96 -0.43 25.26
C GLY A 264 -10.22 -1.27 24.01
N CYS A 265 -10.14 -0.70 22.80
CA CYS A 265 -10.30 -1.46 21.57
C CYS A 265 -9.09 -2.37 21.32
N THR A 266 -9.35 -3.65 21.05
CA THR A 266 -8.31 -4.63 20.70
C THR A 266 -8.22 -4.91 19.20
N ARG A 267 -9.24 -4.46 18.44
CA ARG A 267 -9.30 -4.55 16.99
C ARG A 267 -9.83 -3.26 16.41
N VAL A 268 -9.27 -2.84 15.27
CA VAL A 268 -9.72 -1.66 14.53
C VAL A 268 -10.01 -2.03 13.07
N GLU A 269 -11.12 -1.52 12.56
CA GLU A 269 -11.49 -1.60 11.15
C GLU A 269 -11.57 -0.22 10.49
N ALA A 270 -11.34 -0.19 9.19
CA ALA A 270 -11.49 0.99 8.37
C ALA A 270 -12.21 0.58 7.09
N MET A 271 -13.27 1.31 6.74
CA MET A 271 -13.98 1.08 5.49
C MET A 271 -13.26 1.88 4.40
N ALA A 272 -12.70 1.17 3.43
CA ALA A 272 -12.12 1.76 2.22
C ALA A 272 -12.93 1.27 1.02
N GLU A 273 -13.52 2.20 0.29
CA GLU A 273 -14.26 1.89 -0.93
C GLU A 273 -13.29 1.38 -2.00
N ILE A 274 -13.63 0.22 -2.58
CA ILE A 274 -12.76 -0.51 -3.51
C ILE A 274 -12.63 0.24 -4.85
N GLU A 275 -13.66 1.00 -5.24
CA GLU A 275 -13.67 1.82 -6.46
C GLU A 275 -12.88 3.12 -6.32
N LEU A 276 -12.52 3.55 -5.10
CA LEU A 276 -11.80 4.80 -4.81
C LEU A 276 -10.27 4.69 -4.91
N GLY A 277 -9.76 3.80 -5.78
CA GLY A 277 -8.35 3.74 -6.13
C GLY A 277 -7.39 3.55 -4.95
N ALA A 278 -6.59 4.57 -4.60
CA ALA A 278 -5.37 4.48 -3.78
C ALA A 278 -5.54 4.13 -2.27
N ALA A 279 -6.76 4.00 -1.74
CA ALA A 279 -7.00 3.78 -0.31
C ALA A 279 -6.63 2.35 0.18
N PRO A 280 -6.97 1.26 -0.52
CA PRO A 280 -6.51 -0.08 -0.15
C PRO A 280 -4.99 -0.22 -0.20
N ASP A 281 -4.32 0.45 -1.15
CA ASP A 281 -2.85 0.53 -1.20
C ASP A 281 -2.26 1.27 0.00
N PHE A 282 -2.92 2.33 0.47
CA PHE A 282 -2.51 3.06 1.64
C PHE A 282 -2.55 2.19 2.90
N PHE A 283 -3.69 1.55 3.20
CA PHE A 283 -3.85 0.71 4.39
C PHE A 283 -2.88 -0.49 4.39
N ARG A 284 -2.70 -1.16 3.24
CA ARG A 284 -1.68 -2.24 3.12
C ARG A 284 -0.27 -1.78 3.46
N ARG A 285 0.14 -0.58 2.99
CA ARG A 285 1.49 -0.04 3.26
C ARG A 285 1.73 0.30 4.73
N ILE A 286 0.67 0.57 5.49
CA ILE A 286 0.77 0.84 6.93
C ILE A 286 0.45 -0.39 7.78
N GLY A 287 0.51 -1.60 7.20
CA GLY A 287 0.44 -2.86 7.93
C GLY A 287 -0.98 -3.42 8.15
N TRP A 288 -2.00 -2.81 7.55
CA TRP A 288 -3.37 -3.32 7.69
C TRP A 288 -3.62 -4.46 6.71
N THR A 289 -4.40 -5.44 7.16
CA THR A 289 -4.83 -6.58 6.35
C THR A 289 -6.29 -6.42 5.94
N ARG A 290 -6.65 -7.05 4.81
CA ARG A 290 -8.05 -7.12 4.38
C ARG A 290 -8.76 -8.17 5.22
N ALA A 291 -9.89 -7.82 5.81
CA ALA A 291 -10.59 -8.68 6.76
C ALA A 291 -11.99 -9.12 6.27
N ALA A 292 -12.74 -8.27 5.58
CA ALA A 292 -14.15 -8.54 5.25
C ALA A 292 -14.63 -7.83 3.97
N TYR A 293 -15.78 -8.29 3.46
CA TYR A 293 -16.58 -7.58 2.47
C TYR A 293 -17.56 -6.63 3.16
N LEU A 294 -17.66 -5.40 2.65
CA LEU A 294 -18.65 -4.42 3.11
C LEU A 294 -19.90 -4.52 2.23
N TYR A 295 -21.06 -4.67 2.85
CA TYR A 295 -22.35 -4.58 2.19
C TYR A 295 -23.05 -3.31 2.66
N ALA A 296 -23.61 -2.56 1.71
CA ALA A 296 -24.37 -1.35 1.98
C ALA A 296 -25.75 -1.44 1.32
N ARG A 297 -26.78 -0.95 2.01
CA ARG A 297 -28.14 -0.81 1.50
C ARG A 297 -28.66 0.55 1.96
N SER A 298 -29.24 1.33 1.05
CA SER A 298 -29.99 2.54 1.44
C SER A 298 -31.31 2.15 2.11
N LEU A 299 -31.67 2.85 3.17
CA LEU A 299 -32.94 2.65 3.89
C LEU A 299 -34.01 3.69 3.48
N GLU A 300 -33.63 4.66 2.65
CA GLU A 300 -34.49 5.72 2.12
C GLU A 300 -34.29 5.83 0.60
N GLU A 301 -35.39 5.90 -0.15
CA GLU A 301 -35.53 6.40 -1.53
C GLU A 301 -36.32 7.71 -1.49
#